data_AF-A0A8T5DVU8-F1
#
_entry.id   AF-A0A8T5DVU8-F1
#
_cell.length_a   1.000
_cell.length_b   1.000
_cell.length_c   1.000
_cell.angle_alpha   90.00
_cell.angle_beta   90.00
_cell.angle_gamma   90.00
#
_symmetry.space_group_name_H-M   'P 1'
#
loop_
_entity.id
_entity.type
_entity.pdbx_description
1 polymer ?
#
loop_
_entity_poly.entity_id
_entity_poly.type
_entity_poly.pdbx_seq_one_letter_code
_entity_poly.pdbx_strand_id
1 'polypeptide(L)'
;SVIPEGHYEEEQMKSTVVPNRNAIFSSIIYGYALSIAVKENQKVIIALGVHSGDHAIYPDCRPQFYTALEHAFQIGNWDSEKVSFELPYIDGDKETILKDALVSCEDLSIDFDTIFANTNTSYNPDQYGRSSGKSGADIERILAFNAIGRVDPVEYVDTWGVVLSNAIAVEIKHKDEYYREKLTDLQYMVTRQGGTERAYTGIYDGEKRDGIYRCICCEHVLFTSENKYDSGCGWPAFHSEGEGAGIRRIPDSSMGMLRVEVRCSNCDSHLGHVFEDGPRAYGGERYCINSASLDFEEGLN
;
A
#
# COMPACT_ATOMS: atom_id res chain seq x y z
N SER A 1 15.16 -14.49 21.59
CA SER A 1 15.79 -13.39 20.82
C SER A 1 15.09 -12.10 21.21
N VAL A 2 15.79 -10.95 21.19
CA VAL A 2 15.12 -9.64 21.29
C VAL A 2 14.31 -9.45 20.02
N ILE A 3 13.05 -9.05 20.15
CA ILE A 3 12.14 -8.86 19.02
C ILE A 3 12.37 -7.43 18.51
N PRO A 4 12.64 -7.25 17.21
CA PRO A 4 12.93 -5.94 16.65
C PRO A 4 11.72 -5.01 16.75
N GLU A 5 12.00 -3.75 17.06
CA GLU A 5 11.06 -2.62 16.97
C GLU A 5 11.32 -1.89 15.65
N GLY A 6 10.29 -1.34 15.01
CA GLY A 6 10.44 -0.62 13.73
C GLY A 6 9.35 -0.97 12.73
N HIS A 7 9.54 -0.56 11.48
CA HIS A 7 8.60 -0.85 10.40
C HIS A 7 8.65 -2.34 9.98
N TYR A 8 7.50 -2.90 9.58
CA TYR A 8 7.37 -4.35 9.34
C TYR A 8 8.24 -4.86 8.18
N GLU A 9 8.49 -4.02 7.18
CA GLU A 9 9.31 -4.37 6.00
C GLU A 9 10.82 -4.29 6.24
N GLU A 10 11.27 -3.84 7.41
CA GLU A 10 12.71 -3.73 7.70
C GLU A 10 13.37 -5.10 7.79
N GLU A 11 14.62 -5.22 7.29
CA GLU A 11 15.34 -6.51 7.22
C GLU A 11 15.44 -7.25 8.56
N GLN A 12 15.53 -6.52 9.66
CA GLN A 12 15.60 -7.09 11.01
C GLN A 12 14.37 -7.92 11.39
N MET A 13 13.21 -7.64 10.78
CA MET A 13 11.95 -8.37 11.00
C MET A 13 12.04 -9.83 10.54
N LYS A 14 12.99 -10.18 9.66
CA LYS A 14 13.30 -11.58 9.26
C LYS A 14 13.61 -12.49 10.45
N SER A 15 14.05 -11.93 11.59
CA SER A 15 14.31 -12.69 12.83
C SER A 15 13.06 -13.30 13.48
N THR A 16 11.87 -12.82 13.12
CA THR A 16 10.57 -13.34 13.60
C THR A 16 9.99 -14.43 12.70
N VAL A 17 10.67 -14.77 11.60
CA VAL A 17 10.22 -15.77 10.63
C VAL A 17 10.34 -17.17 11.23
N VAL A 18 9.25 -17.94 11.11
CA VAL A 18 9.25 -19.38 11.43
C VAL A 18 9.30 -20.15 10.10
N PRO A 19 10.45 -20.78 9.76
CA PRO A 19 10.60 -21.46 8.48
C PRO A 19 9.55 -22.57 8.27
N ASN A 20 9.00 -22.66 7.06
CA ASN A 20 8.03 -23.68 6.63
C ASN A 20 6.72 -23.74 7.45
N ARG A 21 6.41 -22.73 8.26
CA ARG A 21 5.19 -22.72 9.07
C ARG A 21 3.95 -22.90 8.19
N ASN A 22 3.82 -22.10 7.13
CA ASN A 22 2.65 -22.16 6.26
C ASN A 22 2.56 -23.50 5.51
N ALA A 23 3.70 -24.07 5.09
CA ALA A 23 3.74 -25.39 4.46
C ALA A 23 3.22 -26.50 5.38
N ILE A 24 3.67 -26.50 6.65
CA ILE A 24 3.30 -27.51 7.64
C ILE A 24 1.81 -27.44 7.94
N PHE A 25 1.28 -26.26 8.27
CA PHE A 25 -0.14 -26.09 8.55
C PHE A 25 -1.01 -26.40 7.33
N SER A 26 -0.59 -25.96 6.13
CA SER A 26 -1.29 -26.27 4.88
C SER A 26 -1.34 -27.77 4.61
N SER A 27 -0.26 -28.51 4.91
CA SER A 27 -0.23 -29.97 4.76
C SER A 27 -1.22 -30.66 5.71
N ILE A 28 -1.28 -30.22 6.98
CA ILE A 28 -2.17 -30.78 7.99
C ILE A 28 -3.64 -30.53 7.61
N ILE A 29 -3.99 -29.28 7.27
CA ILE A 29 -5.37 -28.92 6.92
C ILE A 29 -5.80 -29.55 5.60
N TYR A 30 -4.89 -29.69 4.62
CA TYR A 30 -5.18 -30.35 3.36
C TYR A 30 -5.52 -31.84 3.57
N GLY A 31 -4.73 -32.57 4.36
CA GLY A 31 -5.02 -33.96 4.69
C GLY A 31 -6.38 -34.13 5.38
N TYR A 32 -6.72 -33.22 6.30
CA TYR A 32 -8.01 -33.20 6.97
C TYR A 32 -9.17 -32.88 6.00
N ALA A 33 -9.01 -31.85 5.16
CA ALA A 33 -9.99 -31.46 4.15
C ALA A 33 -10.26 -32.59 3.15
N LEU A 34 -9.21 -33.30 2.71
CA LEU A 34 -9.35 -34.44 1.82
C LEU A 34 -10.14 -35.58 2.49
N SER A 35 -9.88 -35.84 3.78
CA SER A 35 -10.65 -36.82 4.54
C SER A 35 -12.13 -36.47 4.61
N ILE A 36 -12.47 -35.20 4.84
CA ILE A 36 -13.86 -34.71 4.82
C ILE A 36 -14.46 -34.84 3.41
N ALA A 37 -13.74 -34.38 2.39
CA ALA A 37 -14.18 -34.37 1.00
C ALA A 37 -14.54 -35.77 0.50
N VAL A 38 -13.71 -36.77 0.84
CA VAL A 38 -13.94 -38.17 0.51
C VAL A 38 -15.11 -38.75 1.32
N LYS A 39 -15.14 -38.51 2.64
CA LYS A 39 -16.16 -39.07 3.54
C LYS A 39 -17.57 -38.57 3.21
N GLU A 40 -17.70 -37.28 2.93
CA GLU A 40 -18.99 -36.62 2.69
C GLU A 40 -19.32 -36.54 1.18
N ASN A 41 -18.38 -36.94 0.31
CA ASN A 41 -18.46 -36.82 -1.15
C ASN A 41 -18.80 -35.39 -1.61
N GLN A 42 -18.10 -34.41 -1.04
CA GLN A 42 -18.26 -32.99 -1.35
C GLN A 42 -16.92 -32.35 -1.68
N LYS A 43 -16.98 -31.20 -2.38
CA LYS A 43 -15.82 -30.34 -2.53
C LYS A 43 -15.59 -29.57 -1.23
N VAL A 44 -14.34 -29.46 -0.82
CA VAL A 44 -13.92 -28.70 0.37
C VAL A 44 -12.99 -27.59 -0.08
N ILE A 45 -13.29 -26.36 0.33
CA ILE A 45 -12.44 -25.20 0.08
C ILE A 45 -11.70 -24.89 1.38
N ILE A 46 -10.39 -24.73 1.28
CA ILE A 46 -9.53 -24.32 2.39
C ILE A 46 -9.22 -22.83 2.21
N ALA A 47 -9.86 -21.99 3.02
CA ALA A 47 -9.54 -20.57 3.07
C ALA A 47 -8.33 -20.32 3.98
N LEU A 48 -7.28 -19.66 3.46
CA LEU A 48 -6.10 -19.26 4.24
C LEU A 48 -5.98 -17.74 4.28
N GLY A 49 -5.87 -17.17 5.47
CA GLY A 49 -5.74 -15.72 5.72
C GLY A 49 -4.32 -15.20 5.45
N VAL A 50 -3.84 -15.35 4.21
CA VAL A 50 -2.55 -14.84 3.76
C VAL A 50 -2.76 -13.46 3.15
N HIS A 51 -1.89 -12.50 3.45
CA HIS A 51 -2.00 -11.13 2.95
C HIS A 51 -0.69 -10.56 2.40
N SER A 52 -0.79 -9.55 1.55
CA SER A 52 0.31 -8.97 0.79
C SER A 52 1.37 -8.27 1.65
N GLY A 53 0.97 -7.71 2.80
CA GLY A 53 1.88 -7.09 3.78
C GLY A 53 3.03 -8.01 4.22
N ASP A 54 2.87 -9.34 4.14
CA ASP A 54 3.89 -10.30 4.52
C ASP A 54 4.89 -10.60 3.39
N HIS A 55 4.60 -10.26 2.12
CA HIS A 55 5.40 -10.67 0.96
C HIS A 55 6.85 -10.18 1.00
N ALA A 56 7.08 -9.02 1.63
CA ALA A 56 8.39 -8.40 1.77
C ALA A 56 9.34 -9.26 2.63
N ILE A 57 8.81 -9.95 3.64
CA ILE A 57 9.59 -10.67 4.66
C ILE A 57 9.44 -12.19 4.55
N TYR A 58 8.25 -12.69 4.17
CA TYR A 58 7.88 -14.11 4.19
C TYR A 58 7.72 -14.67 2.77
N PRO A 59 8.70 -15.45 2.28
CA PRO A 59 8.60 -16.08 0.96
C PRO A 59 7.40 -17.04 0.83
N ASP A 60 6.96 -17.63 1.94
CA ASP A 60 5.85 -18.58 2.03
C ASP A 60 4.47 -17.91 2.17
N CYS A 61 4.41 -16.57 2.07
CA CYS A 61 3.16 -15.83 1.91
C CYS A 61 2.89 -15.46 0.44
N ARG A 62 3.83 -15.72 -0.50
CA ARG A 62 3.70 -15.30 -1.91
C ARG A 62 2.77 -16.21 -2.71
N PRO A 63 2.04 -15.70 -3.71
CA PRO A 63 1.15 -16.50 -4.56
C PRO A 63 1.84 -17.71 -5.20
N GLN A 64 3.08 -17.55 -5.68
CA GLN A 64 3.81 -18.61 -6.37
C GLN A 64 4.13 -19.79 -5.44
N PHE A 65 4.30 -19.53 -4.14
CA PHE A 65 4.52 -20.57 -3.15
C PHE A 65 3.27 -21.44 -2.99
N TYR A 66 2.10 -20.83 -2.87
CA TYR A 66 0.83 -21.56 -2.75
C TYR A 66 0.48 -22.32 -4.04
N THR A 67 0.73 -21.76 -5.22
CA THR A 67 0.59 -22.48 -6.48
C THR A 67 1.46 -23.74 -6.52
N ALA A 68 2.74 -23.62 -6.11
CA ALA A 68 3.65 -24.76 -6.08
C ALA A 68 3.22 -25.80 -5.03
N LEU A 69 2.75 -25.36 -3.87
CA LEU A 69 2.30 -26.22 -2.78
C LEU A 69 1.02 -26.98 -3.14
N GLU A 70 0.05 -26.30 -3.73
CA GLU A 70 -1.19 -26.91 -4.22
C GLU A 70 -0.89 -27.97 -5.28
N HIS A 71 -0.02 -27.66 -6.25
CA HIS A 71 0.41 -28.62 -7.27
C HIS A 71 1.08 -29.85 -6.65
N ALA A 72 1.92 -29.67 -5.63
CA ALA A 72 2.53 -30.78 -4.92
C ALA A 72 1.48 -31.68 -4.21
N PHE A 73 0.48 -31.08 -3.58
CA PHE A 73 -0.62 -31.82 -2.94
C PHE A 73 -1.51 -32.54 -3.96
N GLN A 74 -1.75 -31.94 -5.13
CA GLN A 74 -2.51 -32.55 -6.21
C GLN A 74 -1.84 -33.82 -6.75
N ILE A 75 -0.52 -33.78 -6.96
CA ILE A 75 0.25 -34.95 -7.40
C ILE A 75 0.33 -36.02 -6.29
N GLY A 76 0.47 -35.60 -5.04
CA GLY A 76 0.72 -36.49 -3.91
C GLY A 76 -0.49 -37.27 -3.41
N ASN A 77 -1.71 -36.90 -3.81
CA ASN A 77 -2.95 -37.43 -3.24
C ASN A 77 -3.98 -37.78 -4.32
N TRP A 78 -4.73 -38.85 -4.06
CA TRP A 78 -5.91 -39.21 -4.83
C TRP A 78 -7.08 -38.32 -4.42
N ASP A 79 -8.08 -38.15 -5.30
CA ASP A 79 -9.26 -37.29 -5.07
C ASP A 79 -8.91 -35.81 -4.79
N SER A 80 -7.72 -35.37 -5.19
CA SER A 80 -7.24 -34.01 -4.96
C SER A 80 -8.06 -32.94 -5.68
N GLU A 81 -8.79 -33.30 -6.73
CA GLU A 81 -9.75 -32.41 -7.41
C GLU A 81 -10.94 -31.99 -6.54
N LYS A 82 -11.12 -32.62 -5.37
CA LYS A 82 -12.17 -32.28 -4.39
C LYS A 82 -11.71 -31.23 -3.37
N VAL A 83 -10.43 -30.87 -3.35
CA VAL A 83 -9.88 -29.90 -2.39
C VAL A 83 -9.21 -28.77 -3.15
N SER A 84 -9.49 -27.52 -2.78
CA SER A 84 -8.86 -26.35 -3.36
C SER A 84 -8.50 -25.32 -2.29
N PHE A 85 -7.52 -24.47 -2.56
CA PHE A 85 -7.23 -23.31 -1.71
C PHE A 85 -7.97 -22.06 -2.18
N GLU A 86 -8.33 -21.21 -1.21
CA GLU A 86 -8.82 -19.86 -1.42
C GLU A 86 -8.00 -18.91 -0.55
N LEU A 87 -7.45 -17.85 -1.17
CA LEU A 87 -6.59 -16.86 -0.51
C LEU A 87 -7.25 -15.47 -0.62
N PRO A 88 -8.32 -15.19 0.15
CA PRO A 88 -9.17 -14.03 -0.07
C PRO A 88 -8.45 -12.68 0.12
N TYR A 89 -7.35 -12.67 0.86
CA TYR A 89 -6.62 -11.45 1.21
C TYR A 89 -5.23 -11.36 0.56
N ILE A 90 -4.89 -12.25 -0.39
CA ILE A 90 -3.52 -12.36 -0.93
C ILE A 90 -2.98 -11.05 -1.54
N ASP A 91 -3.87 -10.26 -2.15
CA ASP A 91 -3.57 -8.95 -2.74
C ASP A 91 -3.94 -7.78 -1.82
N GLY A 92 -4.50 -8.08 -0.64
CA GLY A 92 -4.90 -7.10 0.37
C GLY A 92 -3.90 -7.01 1.52
N ASP A 93 -4.14 -6.08 2.43
CA ASP A 93 -3.36 -5.83 3.64
C ASP A 93 -4.25 -5.88 4.89
N LYS A 94 -3.72 -5.49 6.06
CA LYS A 94 -4.52 -5.45 7.29
C LYS A 94 -5.69 -4.48 7.18
N GLU A 95 -5.56 -3.35 6.48
CA GLU A 95 -6.68 -2.43 6.25
C GLU A 95 -7.81 -3.13 5.47
N THR A 96 -7.46 -3.87 4.43
CA THR A 96 -8.40 -4.67 3.62
C THR A 96 -9.14 -5.69 4.48
N ILE A 97 -8.42 -6.41 5.34
CA ILE A 97 -9.00 -7.38 6.28
C ILE A 97 -9.98 -6.70 7.23
N LEU A 98 -9.63 -5.53 7.79
CA LEU A 98 -10.51 -4.81 8.72
C LEU A 98 -11.77 -4.27 8.02
N LYS A 99 -11.66 -3.79 6.77
CA LYS A 99 -12.82 -3.35 5.99
C LYS A 99 -13.78 -4.50 5.69
N ASP A 100 -13.25 -5.65 5.29
CA ASP A 100 -14.05 -6.86 5.07
C ASP A 100 -14.69 -7.36 6.37
N ALA A 101 -13.96 -7.28 7.49
CA ALA A 101 -14.50 -7.63 8.80
C ALA A 101 -15.62 -6.70 9.26
N LEU A 102 -15.62 -5.41 8.90
CA LEU A 102 -16.74 -4.51 9.20
C LEU A 102 -18.03 -4.99 8.53
N VAL A 103 -17.97 -5.33 7.24
CA VAL A 103 -19.11 -5.86 6.47
C VAL A 103 -19.56 -7.20 7.05
N SER A 104 -18.61 -8.11 7.28
CA SER A 104 -18.90 -9.44 7.83
C SER A 104 -19.53 -9.38 9.22
N CYS A 105 -19.09 -8.44 10.08
CA CYS A 105 -19.67 -8.27 11.41
C CYS A 105 -21.11 -7.77 11.36
N GLU A 106 -21.40 -6.85 10.43
CA GLU A 106 -22.76 -6.36 10.18
C GLU A 106 -23.67 -7.52 9.70
N ASP A 107 -23.22 -8.28 8.70
CA ASP A 107 -23.98 -9.40 8.13
C ASP A 107 -24.26 -10.51 9.16
N LEU A 108 -23.28 -10.81 10.02
CA LEU A 108 -23.39 -11.83 11.06
C LEU A 108 -24.05 -11.31 12.35
N SER A 109 -24.37 -10.02 12.43
CA SER A 109 -24.90 -9.37 13.64
C SER A 109 -24.02 -9.60 14.88
N ILE A 110 -22.70 -9.50 14.71
CA ILE A 110 -21.70 -9.61 15.77
C ILE A 110 -20.97 -8.29 15.98
N ASP A 111 -20.53 -8.04 17.21
CA ASP A 111 -19.84 -6.80 17.56
C ASP A 111 -18.36 -6.85 17.13
N PHE A 112 -17.98 -5.93 16.25
CA PHE A 112 -16.61 -5.83 15.70
C PHE A 112 -15.57 -5.66 16.80
N ASP A 113 -15.81 -4.77 17.77
CA ASP A 113 -14.81 -4.48 18.81
C ASP A 113 -14.60 -5.69 19.73
N THR A 114 -15.66 -6.43 20.05
CA THR A 114 -15.57 -7.69 20.80
C THR A 114 -14.72 -8.72 20.05
N ILE A 115 -14.86 -8.88 18.74
CA ILE A 115 -14.04 -9.82 17.96
C ILE A 115 -12.57 -9.40 18.01
N PHE A 116 -12.27 -8.14 17.69
CA PHE A 116 -10.88 -7.69 17.59
C PHE A 116 -10.18 -7.51 18.94
N ALA A 117 -10.92 -7.27 20.03
CA ALA A 117 -10.37 -7.29 21.40
C ALA A 117 -9.81 -8.67 21.80
N ASN A 118 -10.33 -9.74 21.18
CA ASN A 118 -9.90 -11.12 21.44
C ASN A 118 -8.78 -11.59 20.51
N THR A 119 -8.16 -10.69 19.74
CA THR A 119 -7.04 -11.00 18.86
C THR A 119 -5.71 -10.52 19.46
N ASN A 120 -4.59 -11.14 19.08
CA ASN A 120 -3.27 -10.70 19.49
C ASN A 120 -2.29 -10.81 18.31
N THR A 121 -1.67 -9.68 17.95
CA THR A 121 -0.65 -9.60 16.89
C THR A 121 0.74 -9.30 17.43
N SER A 122 0.87 -9.00 18.73
CA SER A 122 2.09 -8.51 19.33
C SER A 122 3.10 -9.64 19.48
N TYR A 123 4.26 -9.46 18.88
CA TYR A 123 5.37 -10.39 19.08
C TYR A 123 6.07 -10.15 20.43
N ASN A 124 6.01 -8.94 20.99
CA ASN A 124 6.72 -8.54 22.22
C ASN A 124 5.79 -8.04 23.35
N PRO A 125 4.79 -8.83 23.79
CA PRO A 125 3.90 -8.40 24.85
C PRO A 125 4.62 -8.21 26.19
N ASP A 126 4.07 -7.36 27.05
CA ASP A 126 4.53 -7.21 28.44
C ASP A 126 4.15 -8.42 29.31
N GLN A 127 4.52 -8.40 30.59
CA GLN A 127 4.22 -9.50 31.53
C GLN A 127 2.73 -9.74 31.76
N TYR A 128 1.85 -8.81 31.35
CA TYR A 128 0.40 -8.91 31.44
C TYR A 128 -0.24 -9.28 30.09
N GLY A 129 0.56 -9.50 29.05
CA GLY A 129 0.09 -9.85 27.70
C GLY A 129 -0.26 -8.64 26.83
N ARG A 130 -0.01 -7.42 27.28
CA ARG A 130 -0.37 -6.19 26.57
C ARG A 130 0.64 -5.89 25.46
N SER A 131 0.16 -5.42 24.32
CA SER A 131 1.02 -5.07 23.18
C SER A 131 1.92 -3.88 23.52
N SER A 132 3.18 -3.93 23.08
CA SER A 132 4.12 -2.82 23.26
C SER A 132 3.76 -1.59 22.42
N GLY A 133 3.06 -1.78 21.29
CA GLY A 133 2.83 -0.74 20.30
C GLY A 133 4.06 -0.40 19.44
N LYS A 134 5.09 -1.24 19.44
CA LYS A 134 6.41 -0.94 18.84
C LYS A 134 6.96 -2.01 17.92
N SER A 135 6.51 -3.26 18.02
CA SER A 135 6.93 -4.30 17.06
C SER A 135 6.33 -4.01 15.69
N GLY A 136 6.94 -4.48 14.60
CA GLY A 136 6.42 -4.22 13.25
C GLY A 136 4.95 -4.64 13.09
N ALA A 137 4.55 -5.76 13.71
CA ALA A 137 3.16 -6.22 13.68
C ALA A 137 2.21 -5.31 14.48
N ASP A 138 2.68 -4.71 15.57
CA ASP A 138 1.90 -3.70 16.30
C ASP A 138 1.70 -2.45 15.44
N ILE A 139 2.77 -1.96 14.83
CA ILE A 139 2.76 -0.76 13.98
C ILE A 139 1.78 -0.93 12.82
N GLU A 140 1.88 -2.05 12.09
CA GLU A 140 1.00 -2.35 10.95
C GLU A 140 -0.48 -2.42 11.37
N ARG A 141 -0.77 -3.05 12.51
CA ARG A 141 -2.14 -3.13 13.04
C ARG A 141 -2.67 -1.76 13.46
N ILE A 142 -1.88 -0.97 14.20
CA ILE A 142 -2.26 0.39 14.63
C ILE A 142 -2.59 1.26 13.41
N LEU A 143 -1.75 1.21 12.37
CA LEU A 143 -1.96 1.96 11.14
C LEU A 143 -3.24 1.51 10.42
N ALA A 144 -3.50 0.21 10.34
CA ALA A 144 -4.72 -0.32 9.72
C ALA A 144 -6.00 0.12 10.45
N PHE A 145 -6.02 0.08 11.79
CA PHE A 145 -7.16 0.58 12.57
C PHE A 145 -7.38 2.09 12.38
N ASN A 146 -6.30 2.86 12.37
CA ASN A 146 -6.36 4.29 12.09
C ASN A 146 -6.90 4.58 10.66
N ALA A 147 -6.50 3.77 9.67
CA ALA A 147 -6.95 3.93 8.28
C ALA A 147 -8.47 3.76 8.12
N ILE A 148 -9.09 2.90 8.93
CA ILE A 148 -10.55 2.74 8.98
C ILE A 148 -11.24 3.70 9.98
N GLY A 149 -10.49 4.65 10.56
CA GLY A 149 -11.01 5.66 11.48
C GLY A 149 -11.43 5.11 12.85
N ARG A 150 -10.84 3.99 13.31
CA ARG A 150 -11.17 3.35 14.59
C ARG A 150 -9.98 3.32 15.55
N VAL A 151 -10.32 3.23 16.84
CA VAL A 151 -9.35 2.87 17.89
C VAL A 151 -9.28 1.34 17.93
N ASP A 152 -8.07 0.80 17.98
CA ASP A 152 -7.90 -0.65 18.15
C ASP A 152 -8.36 -1.10 19.55
N PRO A 153 -9.27 -2.10 19.66
CA PRO A 153 -9.82 -2.52 20.94
C PRO A 153 -8.87 -3.36 21.81
N VAL A 154 -7.67 -3.72 21.34
CA VAL A 154 -6.68 -4.43 22.19
C VAL A 154 -6.06 -3.50 23.22
N GLU A 155 -5.60 -4.07 24.34
CA GLU A 155 -4.89 -3.32 25.37
C GLU A 155 -3.41 -3.17 25.01
N TYR A 156 -2.96 -1.91 24.93
CA TYR A 156 -1.56 -1.54 24.79
C TYR A 156 -0.94 -1.15 26.13
N VAL A 157 0.38 -1.23 26.21
CA VAL A 157 1.15 -0.73 27.37
C VAL A 157 0.96 0.77 27.57
N ASP A 158 0.91 1.53 26.47
CA ASP A 158 0.68 2.98 26.45
C ASP A 158 -0.72 3.31 25.87
N THR A 159 -1.17 4.56 26.03
CA THR A 159 -2.48 5.00 25.48
C THR A 159 -2.49 4.97 23.95
N TRP A 160 -3.68 4.79 23.35
CA TRP A 160 -3.88 4.83 21.88
C TRP A 160 -3.18 6.03 21.20
N GLY A 161 -3.32 7.24 21.76
CA GLY A 161 -2.71 8.44 21.18
C GLY A 161 -1.17 8.37 21.12
N VAL A 162 -0.53 7.72 22.09
CA VAL A 162 0.93 7.55 22.13
C VAL A 162 1.37 6.50 21.12
N VAL A 163 0.74 5.32 21.11
CA VAL A 163 1.12 4.24 20.18
C VAL A 163 0.82 4.60 18.73
N LEU A 164 -0.29 5.32 18.46
CA LEU A 164 -0.61 5.84 17.14
C LEU A 164 0.40 6.88 16.66
N SER A 165 0.78 7.83 17.52
CA SER A 165 1.79 8.83 17.17
C SER A 165 3.14 8.17 16.83
N ASN A 166 3.52 7.14 17.60
CA ASN A 166 4.70 6.34 17.32
C ASN A 166 4.60 5.60 15.97
N ALA A 167 3.49 4.91 15.73
CA ALA A 167 3.26 4.17 14.48
C ALA A 167 3.34 5.07 13.25
N ILE A 168 2.70 6.24 13.30
CA ILE A 168 2.78 7.24 12.22
C ILE A 168 4.22 7.73 12.02
N ALA A 169 4.96 7.99 13.10
CA ALA A 169 6.35 8.46 12.99
C ALA A 169 7.27 7.39 12.38
N VAL A 170 7.10 6.13 12.77
CA VAL A 170 7.83 4.98 12.20
C VAL A 170 7.53 4.85 10.70
N GLU A 171 6.26 4.91 10.32
CA GLU A 171 5.82 4.86 8.92
C GLU A 171 6.40 5.98 8.06
N ILE A 172 6.36 7.22 8.57
CA ILE A 172 6.92 8.39 7.89
C ILE A 172 8.43 8.20 7.68
N LYS A 173 9.14 7.72 8.70
CA LYS A 173 10.58 7.51 8.64
C LYS A 173 10.94 6.44 7.60
N HIS A 174 10.26 5.29 7.63
CA HIS A 174 10.46 4.21 6.65
C HIS A 174 10.22 4.68 5.23
N LYS A 175 9.11 5.40 4.99
CA LYS A 175 8.82 5.99 3.67
C LYS A 175 9.90 6.99 3.22
N ASP A 176 10.42 7.81 4.13
CA ASP A 176 11.51 8.74 3.80
C ASP A 176 12.77 8.01 3.35
N GLU A 177 13.18 6.98 4.10
CA GLU A 177 14.34 6.14 3.78
C GLU A 177 14.14 5.41 2.45
N TYR A 178 12.97 4.78 2.24
CA TYR A 178 12.59 4.13 0.98
C TYR A 178 12.73 5.07 -0.23
N TYR A 179 12.18 6.29 -0.14
CA TYR A 179 12.24 7.24 -1.25
C TYR A 179 13.63 7.81 -1.47
N ARG A 180 14.45 7.99 -0.43
CA ARG A 180 15.85 8.41 -0.58
C ARG A 180 16.69 7.38 -1.33
N GLU A 181 16.40 6.09 -1.16
CA GLU A 181 17.10 5.02 -1.87
C GLU A 181 16.62 4.87 -3.32
N LYS A 182 15.31 5.02 -3.56
CA LYS A 182 14.70 4.81 -4.88
C LYS A 182 14.84 6.00 -5.83
N LEU A 183 14.85 7.23 -5.31
CA LEU A 183 14.79 8.46 -6.12
C LEU A 183 16.16 9.13 -6.24
N THR A 184 16.38 9.84 -7.34
CA THR A 184 17.51 10.78 -7.44
C THR A 184 17.32 11.97 -6.50
N ASP A 185 18.40 12.68 -6.15
CA ASP A 185 18.35 13.87 -5.30
C ASP A 185 17.33 14.92 -5.79
N LEU A 186 17.25 15.14 -7.10
CA LEU A 186 16.31 16.09 -7.71
C LEU A 186 14.86 15.60 -7.56
N GLN A 187 14.59 14.33 -7.88
CA GLN A 187 13.25 13.74 -7.74
C GLN A 187 12.82 13.76 -6.28
N TYR A 188 13.70 13.41 -5.34
CA TYR A 188 13.40 13.44 -3.91
C TYR A 188 13.12 14.88 -3.43
N MET A 189 13.96 15.84 -3.78
CA MET A 189 13.79 17.25 -3.42
C MET A 189 12.47 17.82 -3.95
N VAL A 190 12.09 17.50 -5.20
CA VAL A 190 10.81 17.91 -5.77
C VAL A 190 9.65 17.22 -5.05
N THR A 191 9.62 15.88 -5.06
CA THR A 191 8.45 15.09 -4.65
C THR A 191 8.20 15.05 -3.15
N ARG A 192 9.26 15.08 -2.33
CA ARG A 192 9.18 14.93 -0.86
C ARG A 192 9.40 16.22 -0.10
N GLN A 193 10.15 17.17 -0.67
CA GLN A 193 10.46 18.45 -0.01
C GLN A 193 9.71 19.64 -0.61
N GLY A 194 8.86 19.42 -1.63
CA GLY A 194 8.07 20.48 -2.25
C GLY A 194 8.90 21.49 -3.03
N GLY A 195 10.07 21.08 -3.50
CA GLY A 195 10.92 21.93 -4.31
C GLY A 195 10.49 21.96 -5.78
N THR A 196 11.20 22.76 -6.57
CA THR A 196 10.87 22.98 -7.98
C THR A 196 12.12 22.78 -8.83
N GLU A 197 12.03 21.97 -9.87
CA GLU A 197 13.12 21.81 -10.84
C GLU A 197 13.33 23.11 -11.63
N ARG A 198 14.53 23.30 -12.19
CA ARG A 198 14.82 24.51 -12.96
C ARG A 198 14.04 24.51 -14.27
N ALA A 199 13.45 25.66 -14.62
CA ALA A 199 12.76 25.85 -15.89
C ALA A 199 13.63 25.42 -17.10
N TYR A 200 13.01 24.79 -18.08
CA TYR A 200 13.60 24.31 -19.35
C TYR A 200 14.69 23.23 -19.18
N THR A 201 14.75 22.57 -18.02
CA THR A 201 15.72 21.48 -17.77
C THR A 201 15.07 20.11 -17.62
N GLY A 202 13.76 20.07 -17.40
CA GLY A 202 13.01 18.83 -17.22
C GLY A 202 12.93 18.00 -18.50
N ILE A 203 13.15 16.68 -18.37
CA ILE A 203 13.18 15.75 -19.52
C ILE A 203 11.84 15.66 -20.27
N TYR A 204 10.73 15.99 -19.61
CA TYR A 204 9.38 15.87 -20.19
C TYR A 204 8.79 17.22 -20.65
N ASP A 205 9.52 18.33 -20.49
CA ASP A 205 9.06 19.65 -20.95
C ASP A 205 8.72 19.61 -22.45
N GLY A 206 9.68 19.13 -23.25
CA GLY A 206 9.55 18.96 -24.71
C GLY A 206 9.00 17.61 -25.18
N GLU A 207 8.56 16.73 -24.30
CA GLU A 207 8.03 15.40 -24.67
C GLU A 207 6.71 15.53 -25.44
N LYS A 208 6.58 14.76 -26.53
CA LYS A 208 5.45 14.82 -27.47
C LYS A 208 4.96 13.44 -27.93
N ARG A 209 5.61 12.36 -27.51
CA ARG A 209 5.17 10.99 -27.81
C ARG A 209 3.82 10.73 -27.13
N ASP A 210 3.04 9.85 -27.74
CA ASP A 210 1.78 9.39 -27.16
C ASP A 210 2.09 8.45 -25.99
N GLY A 211 1.40 8.66 -24.86
CA GLY A 211 1.65 7.89 -23.65
C GLY A 211 1.01 8.45 -22.39
N ILE A 212 1.41 7.88 -21.26
CA ILE A 212 0.85 8.13 -19.93
C ILE A 212 1.96 8.66 -19.00
N TYR A 213 1.62 9.67 -18.22
CA TYR A 213 2.48 10.22 -17.17
C TYR A 213 2.02 9.73 -15.81
N ARG A 214 2.90 9.00 -15.13
CA ARG A 214 2.68 8.40 -13.81
C ARG A 214 3.43 9.16 -12.75
N CYS A 215 2.95 9.10 -11.51
CA CYS A 215 3.70 9.59 -10.35
C CYS A 215 4.98 8.76 -10.18
N ILE A 216 6.16 9.39 -10.20
CA ILE A 216 7.44 8.69 -10.03
C ILE A 216 7.54 7.93 -8.69
N CYS A 217 6.76 8.33 -7.67
CA CYS A 217 6.78 7.72 -6.34
C CYS A 217 5.90 6.47 -6.20
N CYS A 218 4.76 6.40 -6.89
CA CYS A 218 3.74 5.37 -6.66
C CYS A 218 3.06 4.83 -7.93
N GLU A 219 3.54 5.24 -9.11
CA GLU A 219 3.11 4.76 -10.42
C GLU A 219 1.63 5.05 -10.78
N HIS A 220 0.92 5.75 -9.90
CA HIS A 220 -0.44 6.25 -10.12
C HIS A 220 -0.50 7.14 -11.36
N VAL A 221 -1.50 6.94 -12.21
CA VAL A 221 -1.68 7.73 -13.43
C VAL A 221 -2.11 9.15 -13.06
N LEU A 222 -1.37 10.14 -13.56
CA LEU A 222 -1.62 11.55 -13.28
C LEU A 222 -2.14 12.30 -14.51
N PHE A 223 -1.52 12.07 -15.66
CA PHE A 223 -1.84 12.77 -16.91
C PHE A 223 -1.64 11.84 -18.11
N THR A 224 -2.18 12.23 -19.26
CA THR A 224 -1.89 11.61 -20.55
C THR A 224 -1.32 12.63 -21.52
N SER A 225 -0.67 12.15 -22.58
CA SER A 225 -0.22 12.97 -23.72
C SER A 225 -1.32 13.84 -24.33
N GLU A 226 -2.59 13.38 -24.35
CA GLU A 226 -3.75 14.15 -24.83
C GLU A 226 -4.02 15.40 -23.97
N ASN A 227 -3.67 15.33 -22.68
CA ASN A 227 -3.82 16.45 -21.77
C ASN A 227 -2.67 17.46 -21.89
N LYS A 228 -1.55 17.07 -22.51
CA LYS A 228 -0.32 17.87 -22.57
C LYS A 228 -0.42 18.93 -23.67
N TYR A 229 0.12 20.11 -23.40
CA TYR A 229 0.25 21.16 -24.41
C TYR A 229 1.50 22.01 -24.17
N ASP A 230 1.92 22.76 -25.18
CA ASP A 230 3.05 23.69 -25.06
C ASP A 230 2.55 25.04 -24.55
N SER A 231 2.83 25.35 -23.28
CA SER A 231 2.53 26.66 -22.68
C SER A 231 3.72 27.60 -22.65
N GLY A 232 4.91 27.15 -23.07
CA GLY A 232 6.17 27.90 -22.96
C GLY A 232 6.64 28.22 -21.53
N CYS A 233 6.04 27.61 -20.49
CA CYS A 233 6.37 27.95 -19.09
C CYS A 233 7.70 27.37 -18.62
N GLY A 234 8.30 26.43 -19.37
CA GLY A 234 9.56 25.77 -19.02
C GLY A 234 9.41 24.55 -18.11
N TRP A 235 8.19 24.03 -18.02
CA TRP A 235 7.87 22.76 -17.36
C TRP A 235 6.77 22.07 -18.18
N PRO A 236 6.65 20.73 -18.09
CA PRO A 236 5.48 20.02 -18.57
C PRO A 236 4.18 20.72 -18.16
N ALA A 237 3.35 21.04 -19.15
CA ALA A 237 2.08 21.71 -18.95
C ALA A 237 0.93 20.82 -19.44
N PHE A 238 -0.08 20.65 -18.59
CA PHE A 238 -1.30 19.92 -18.91
C PHE A 238 -2.52 20.81 -18.71
N HIS A 239 -3.54 20.66 -19.55
CA HIS A 239 -4.79 21.45 -19.44
C HIS A 239 -5.82 20.79 -18.51
N SER A 240 -5.75 19.47 -18.34
CA SER A 240 -6.60 18.68 -17.47
C SER A 240 -5.83 17.51 -16.86
N GLU A 241 -6.38 16.91 -15.82
CA GLU A 241 -5.86 15.67 -15.23
C GLU A 241 -6.19 14.45 -16.12
N GLY A 242 -5.46 13.35 -15.93
CA GLY A 242 -5.84 12.04 -16.47
C GLY A 242 -7.08 11.48 -15.78
N GLU A 243 -7.79 10.57 -16.45
CA GLU A 243 -8.97 9.92 -15.87
C GLU A 243 -8.61 9.18 -14.56
N GLY A 244 -9.35 9.45 -13.49
CA GLY A 244 -9.11 8.84 -12.18
C GLY A 244 -7.90 9.38 -11.41
N ALA A 245 -7.18 10.39 -11.92
CA ALA A 245 -6.02 10.95 -11.23
C ALA A 245 -6.39 11.56 -9.86
N GLY A 246 -7.43 12.39 -9.83
CA GLY A 246 -7.99 12.97 -8.60
C GLY A 246 -7.00 13.83 -7.82
N ILE A 247 -6.17 14.61 -8.52
CA ILE A 247 -5.02 15.33 -7.97
C ILE A 247 -5.44 16.25 -6.81
N ARG A 248 -4.73 16.13 -5.68
CA ARG A 248 -5.02 16.92 -4.48
C ARG A 248 -4.54 18.35 -4.66
N ARG A 249 -5.41 19.30 -4.33
CA ARG A 249 -5.14 20.74 -4.42
C ARG A 249 -4.98 21.36 -3.05
N ILE A 250 -3.90 22.11 -2.86
CA ILE A 250 -3.55 22.72 -1.58
C ILE A 250 -3.28 24.21 -1.82
N PRO A 251 -3.99 25.13 -1.14
CA PRO A 251 -3.65 26.54 -1.19
C PRO A 251 -2.20 26.77 -0.73
N ASP A 252 -1.39 27.38 -1.59
CA ASP A 252 0.01 27.73 -1.33
C ASP A 252 0.16 29.24 -1.34
N SER A 253 0.43 29.82 -0.17
CA SER A 253 0.73 31.25 0.02
C SER A 253 2.22 31.52 0.24
N SER A 254 3.09 30.54 -0.03
CA SER A 254 4.54 30.68 0.09
C SER A 254 5.07 31.69 -0.93
N MET A 255 6.24 32.28 -0.62
CA MET A 255 6.90 33.28 -1.48
C MET A 255 6.05 34.50 -1.86
N GLY A 256 4.96 34.78 -1.11
CA GLY A 256 4.10 35.95 -1.35
C GLY A 256 3.21 35.85 -2.59
N MET A 257 3.08 34.65 -3.18
CA MET A 257 2.20 34.38 -4.32
C MET A 257 1.04 33.50 -3.86
N LEU A 258 -0.17 33.78 -4.36
CA LEU A 258 -1.31 32.86 -4.20
C LEU A 258 -1.26 31.86 -5.35
N ARG A 259 -0.88 30.63 -5.05
CA ARG A 259 -0.88 29.50 -5.98
C ARG A 259 -1.66 28.34 -5.38
N VAL A 260 -1.96 27.35 -6.20
CA VAL A 260 -2.53 26.08 -5.74
C VAL A 260 -1.50 25.00 -6.01
N GLU A 261 -0.87 24.49 -4.96
CA GLU A 261 0.00 23.32 -5.03
C GLU A 261 -0.85 22.11 -5.44
N VAL A 262 -0.29 21.28 -6.32
CA VAL A 262 -0.87 20.00 -6.72
C VAL A 262 -0.02 18.84 -6.24
N ARG A 263 -0.67 17.85 -5.61
CA ARG A 263 -0.04 16.63 -5.09
C ARG A 263 -0.73 15.37 -5.62
N CYS A 264 0.04 14.30 -5.74
CA CYS A 264 -0.50 12.98 -6.03
C CYS A 264 -1.51 12.58 -4.94
N SER A 265 -2.70 12.18 -5.34
CA SER A 265 -3.77 11.74 -4.43
C SER A 265 -3.43 10.44 -3.68
N ASN A 266 -2.61 9.58 -4.29
CA ASN A 266 -2.30 8.26 -3.75
C ASN A 266 -1.14 8.27 -2.72
N CYS A 267 -0.12 9.12 -2.91
CA CYS A 267 1.09 9.10 -2.06
C CYS A 267 1.52 10.47 -1.51
N ASP A 268 0.70 11.51 -1.73
CA ASP A 268 0.95 12.90 -1.34
C ASP A 268 2.28 13.48 -1.85
N SER A 269 2.82 12.93 -2.93
CA SER A 269 4.00 13.46 -3.62
C SER A 269 3.71 14.82 -4.24
N HIS A 270 4.59 15.80 -4.02
CA HIS A 270 4.51 17.10 -4.68
C HIS A 270 4.76 16.98 -6.18
N LEU A 271 3.84 17.53 -6.98
CA LEU A 271 3.91 17.50 -8.44
C LEU A 271 4.29 18.86 -9.01
N GLY A 272 3.69 19.93 -8.49
CA GLY A 272 3.88 21.30 -8.98
C GLY A 272 2.73 22.20 -8.56
N HIS A 273 2.24 23.03 -9.49
CA HIS A 273 1.15 23.97 -9.23
C HIS A 273 0.13 24.01 -10.38
N VAL A 274 -1.11 24.36 -10.06
CA VAL A 274 -2.17 24.66 -11.06
C VAL A 274 -2.49 26.15 -11.08
N PHE A 275 -2.74 26.67 -12.27
CA PHE A 275 -3.03 28.09 -12.56
C PHE A 275 -4.28 28.21 -13.45
N GLU A 276 -4.97 29.36 -13.41
CA GLU A 276 -6.17 29.64 -14.23
C GLU A 276 -5.84 30.36 -15.57
N ASP A 277 -4.60 30.22 -16.05
CA ASP A 277 -4.08 30.86 -17.27
C ASP A 277 -3.94 29.88 -18.45
N GLY A 278 -4.63 28.74 -18.38
CA GLY A 278 -4.62 27.70 -19.39
C GLY A 278 -5.60 27.92 -20.55
N PRO A 279 -5.70 26.94 -21.47
CA PRO A 279 -6.53 27.06 -22.66
C PRO A 279 -8.01 27.00 -22.30
N ARG A 280 -8.77 28.04 -22.65
CA ARG A 280 -10.22 28.12 -22.34
C ARG A 280 -11.06 26.99 -22.93
N ALA A 281 -10.62 26.40 -24.04
CA ALA A 281 -11.31 25.27 -24.67
C ALA A 281 -11.39 24.03 -23.77
N TYR A 282 -10.50 23.92 -22.77
CA TYR A 282 -10.40 22.78 -21.85
C TYR A 282 -10.67 23.17 -20.39
N GLY A 283 -11.36 24.28 -20.15
CA GLY A 283 -11.70 24.76 -18.80
C GLY A 283 -10.80 25.87 -18.27
N GLY A 284 -9.69 26.18 -18.95
CA GLY A 284 -8.84 27.34 -18.61
C GLY A 284 -7.79 27.07 -17.53
N GLU A 285 -7.62 25.83 -17.09
CA GLU A 285 -6.57 25.48 -16.13
C GLU A 285 -5.26 25.09 -16.84
N ARG A 286 -4.14 25.34 -16.15
CA ARG A 286 -2.80 24.90 -16.53
C ARG A 286 -2.13 24.24 -15.33
N TYR A 287 -1.91 22.94 -15.43
CA TYR A 287 -1.10 22.16 -14.51
C TYR A 287 0.35 22.28 -14.93
N CYS A 288 1.13 23.04 -14.17
CA CYS A 288 2.57 23.24 -14.36
C CYS A 288 3.32 22.25 -13.47
N ILE A 289 3.82 21.17 -14.07
CA ILE A 289 4.27 19.98 -13.33
C ILE A 289 5.77 19.79 -13.52
N ASN A 290 6.48 19.46 -12.43
CA ASN A 290 7.89 19.13 -12.50
C ASN A 290 8.07 17.78 -13.22
N SER A 291 8.95 17.71 -14.22
CA SER A 291 9.34 16.45 -14.88
C SER A 291 9.90 15.46 -13.87
N ALA A 292 10.66 15.93 -12.89
CA ALA A 292 11.20 15.11 -11.80
C ALA A 292 10.13 14.48 -10.88
N SER A 293 8.84 14.82 -11.03
CA SER A 293 7.73 14.16 -10.32
C SER A 293 7.03 13.09 -11.17
N LEU A 294 7.41 12.95 -12.44
CA LEU A 294 6.75 12.11 -13.42
C LEU A 294 7.65 10.96 -13.87
N ASP A 295 7.02 9.85 -14.25
CA ASP A 295 7.57 8.83 -15.13
C ASP A 295 6.69 8.73 -16.37
N PHE A 296 7.28 8.49 -17.54
CA PHE A 296 6.56 8.45 -18.81
C PHE A 296 6.61 7.05 -19.42
N GLU A 297 5.43 6.49 -19.64
CA GLU A 297 5.23 5.22 -20.35
C GLU A 297 4.70 5.53 -21.75
N GLU A 298 5.52 5.23 -22.77
CA GLU A 298 5.14 5.40 -24.18
C GLU A 298 4.06 4.37 -24.55
N GLY A 299 2.99 4.85 -25.20
CA GLY A 299 1.93 3.98 -25.71
C GLY A 299 2.45 3.14 -26.88
N LEU A 300 2.28 1.82 -26.80
CA LEU A 300 2.51 0.95 -27.95
C LEU A 300 1.35 1.15 -28.93
N ASN A 301 1.64 1.82 -30.06
CA ASN A 301 0.78 1.81 -31.24
C ASN A 301 0.74 0.43 -31.90
#